data_AF-A0A1F9YB40-F1
#
_entry.id   AF-A0A1F9YB40-F1
#
_cell.length_a   1.000
_cell.length_b   1.000
_cell.length_c   1.000
_cell.angle_alpha   90.00
_cell.angle_beta   90.00
_cell.angle_gamma   90.00
#
_symmetry.space_group_name_H-M   'P 1'
#
loop_
_entity.id
_entity.type
_entity.pdbx_description
1 polymer ?
#
loop_
_entity_poly.entity_id
_entity_poly.type
_entity_poly.pdbx_seq_one_letter_code
_entity_poly.pdbx_strand_id
1 'polypeptide(L)' 'MGKKVVPNLLLLNNAIFQTEKKRPGLTESSYKSFIADKISGLNFKELRKDVEIFLEDKNELKLLDRDLILSMLSG' A
#
# COMPACT_ATOMS: atom_id res chain seq x y z
N MET A 1 11.38 21.24 2.34
CA MET A 1 11.90 20.28 3.35
C MET A 1 10.71 19.53 3.92
N GLY A 2 10.40 18.35 3.38
CA GLY A 2 9.27 17.55 3.86
C GLY A 2 9.57 17.01 5.26
N LYS A 3 8.61 17.12 6.20
CA LYS A 3 8.71 16.43 7.49
C LYS A 3 8.95 14.95 7.20
N LYS A 4 9.95 14.36 7.85
CA LYS A 4 10.28 12.93 7.74
C LYS A 4 9.15 12.13 8.42
N VAL A 5 8.04 11.95 7.71
CA VAL A 5 6.87 11.21 8.19
C VAL A 5 7.23 9.74 8.18
N VAL A 6 7.15 9.10 9.34
CA VAL A 6 7.37 7.66 9.53
C VAL A 6 6.05 6.98 9.90
N PRO A 7 5.81 5.74 9.48
CA PRO A 7 4.59 5.03 9.81
C PRO A 7 4.53 4.67 11.30
N ASN A 8 3.33 4.71 11.88
CA ASN A 8 3.10 4.16 13.22
C ASN A 8 2.91 2.64 13.14
N LEU A 9 4.02 1.90 13.25
CA LEU A 9 4.02 0.44 13.10
C LEU A 9 3.29 -0.30 14.23
N LEU A 10 3.21 0.29 15.43
CA LEU A 10 2.40 -0.27 16.51
C LEU A 10 0.92 -0.29 16.12
N LEU A 11 0.43 0.85 15.61
CA LEU A 11 -0.95 0.96 15.15
C LEU A 11 -1.22 0.02 13.97
N LEU A 12 -0.29 -0.07 13.02
CA LEU A 12 -0.41 -0.96 11.86
C LEU A 12 -0.50 -2.44 12.28
N ASN A 13 0.39 -2.90 13.16
CA ASN A 13 0.33 -4.27 13.68
C ASN A 13 -0.99 -4.57 14.41
N ASN A 14 -1.48 -3.60 15.20
CA ASN A 14 -2.76 -3.73 15.89
C ASN A 14 -3.93 -3.81 14.90
N ALA A 15 -3.95 -2.99 13.85
CA ALA A 15 -4.99 -3.00 12.83
C ALA A 15 -5.03 -4.33 12.06
N ILE A 16 -3.87 -4.86 11.67
CA ILE A 16 -3.77 -6.17 11.00
C ILE A 16 -4.28 -7.29 11.91
N PHE A 17 -3.95 -7.25 13.20
CA PHE A 17 -4.48 -8.23 14.14
C PHE A 17 -6.00 -8.12 14.29
N GLN A 18 -6.56 -6.92 14.24
CA GLN A 18 -8.01 -6.72 14.34
C GLN A 18 -8.75 -7.34 13.15
N THR A 19 -8.27 -7.10 11.93
CA THR A 19 -8.93 -7.49 10.67
C THR A 19 -8.59 -8.91 10.22
N GLU A 20 -7.31 -9.29 10.24
CA GLU A 20 -6.85 -10.59 9.72
C GLU A 20 -6.59 -11.63 10.83
N LYS A 21 -6.63 -11.25 12.11
CA LYS A 21 -6.22 -12.10 13.25
C LYS A 21 -4.78 -12.63 13.16
N LYS A 22 -3.93 -12.01 12.33
CA LYS A 22 -2.51 -12.31 12.16
C LYS A 22 -1.63 -11.33 12.94
N ARG A 23 -0.42 -11.76 13.32
CA ARG A 23 0.56 -10.93 14.02
C ARG A 23 1.89 -10.90 13.24
N PRO A 24 1.99 -10.09 12.18
CA PRO A 24 3.18 -10.06 11.33
C PRO A 24 4.43 -9.48 12.00
N GLY A 25 4.29 -8.73 13.10
CA GLY A 25 5.43 -8.18 13.84
C GLY A 25 6.25 -7.19 13.00
N LEU A 26 5.58 -6.33 12.24
CA LEU A 26 6.23 -5.40 11.32
C LEU A 26 7.16 -4.43 12.06
N THR A 27 8.37 -4.27 11.54
CA THR A 27 9.42 -3.37 12.02
C THR A 27 9.81 -2.40 10.92
N GLU A 28 10.61 -1.38 11.23
CA GLU A 28 11.10 -0.41 10.24
C GLU A 28 11.87 -1.08 9.10
N SER A 29 12.52 -2.21 9.38
CA SER A 29 13.28 -2.98 8.39
C SER A 29 12.41 -3.89 7.52
N SER A 30 11.20 -4.26 7.96
CA SER A 30 10.37 -5.27 7.28
C SER A 30 9.07 -4.73 6.66
N TYR A 31 8.54 -3.60 7.13
CA TYR A 31 7.21 -3.13 6.71
C TYR A 31 7.14 -2.82 5.20
N LYS A 32 8.19 -2.26 4.61
CA LYS A 32 8.22 -1.95 3.16
C LYS A 32 8.12 -3.22 2.32
N SER A 33 8.90 -4.25 2.67
CA SER A 33 8.87 -5.55 1.99
C SER A 33 7.52 -6.24 2.16
N PHE A 34 6.93 -6.18 3.36
CA PHE A 34 5.58 -6.69 3.60
C PHE A 34 4.52 -6.03 2.72
N ILE A 35 4.55 -4.70 2.59
CA ILE A 35 3.61 -3.97 1.72
C ILE A 35 3.85 -4.35 0.25
N ALA A 36 5.10 -4.43 -0.20
CA ALA A 36 5.44 -4.80 -1.57
C ALA A 36 4.96 -6.22 -1.95
N ASP A 37 5.08 -7.17 -1.03
CA ASP A 37 4.56 -8.54 -1.19
C ASP A 37 3.03 -8.53 -1.34
N LYS A 38 2.33 -7.82 -0.44
CA LYS A 38 0.86 -7.68 -0.50
C LYS A 38 0.40 -7.05 -1.81
N ILE A 39 1.05 -5.97 -2.26
CA ILE A 39 0.73 -5.29 -3.52
C ILE A 39 0.99 -6.20 -4.72
N SER A 40 2.03 -7.04 -4.67
CA SER A 40 2.36 -7.96 -5.75
C SER A 40 1.30 -9.03 -6.00
N GLY A 41 0.50 -9.37 -4.98
CA GLY A 41 -0.63 -10.31 -5.12
C GLY A 41 -1.93 -9.69 -5.64
N LEU A 42 -2.00 -8.38 -5.88
CA LEU A 42 -3.24 -7.70 -6.28
C LEU A 42 -3.46 -7.74 -7.80
N ASN A 43 -4.73 -7.89 -8.21
CA ASN A 43 -5.15 -7.74 -9.61
C ASN A 43 -5.39 -6.25 -9.93
N PHE A 44 -4.37 -5.57 -10.44
CA PHE A 44 -4.44 -4.16 -10.79
C PHE A 44 -5.47 -3.83 -11.88
N LYS A 45 -5.82 -4.79 -12.75
CA LYS A 45 -6.84 -4.57 -13.77
C LYS A 45 -8.22 -4.40 -13.13
N GLU A 46 -8.55 -5.24 -12.16
CA GLU A 46 -9.82 -5.14 -11.43
C GLU A 46 -9.83 -3.94 -10.50
N LEU A 47 -8.73 -3.71 -9.78
CA LEU A 47 -8.59 -2.54 -8.92
C LEU A 47 -8.78 -1.21 -9.68
N ARG A 48 -8.24 -1.09 -10.89
CA ARG A 48 -8.43 0.11 -11.73
C ARG A 48 -9.89 0.26 -12.16
N LYS A 49 -10.57 -0.83 -12.51
CA LYS A 49 -11.99 -0.81 -12.89
C LYS A 49 -12.88 -0.40 -11.71
N ASP A 50 -12.57 -0.88 -10.51
CA ASP A 50 -13.33 -0.56 -9.30
C ASP A 50 -13.17 0.90 -8.91
N VAL A 51 -11.98 1.48 -9.07
CA VAL A 51 -11.73 2.89 -8.72
C VAL A 51 -12.19 3.85 -9.83
N GLU A 52 -12.19 3.42 -11.09
CA GLU A 52 -12.54 4.27 -12.24
C GLU A 52 -13.85 5.02 -12.05
N ILE A 53 -14.90 4.37 -11.51
CA ILE A 53 -16.22 4.97 -11.35
C ILE A 53 -16.26 6.12 -10.32
N PHE A 54 -15.27 6.20 -9.43
CA PHE A 54 -15.18 7.22 -8.37
C PHE A 54 -14.29 8.41 -8.76
N LEU A 55 -13.54 8.32 -9.87
CA LEU A 55 -12.62 9.38 -10.31
C LEU A 55 -13.33 10.40 -11.19
N GLU A 56 -13.17 11.68 -10.84
CA GLU A 56 -13.59 12.82 -11.65
C GLU A 56 -12.70 12.95 -12.89
N ASP A 57 -11.37 12.86 -12.72
CA ASP A 57 -10.40 12.81 -13.81
C ASP A 57 -9.89 11.37 -14.05
N LYS A 58 -10.23 10.81 -15.23
CA LYS A 58 -9.79 9.45 -15.61
C LYS A 58 -8.28 9.32 -15.76
N ASN A 59 -7.54 10.40 -15.97
CA ASN A 59 -6.09 10.39 -16.03
C ASN A 59 -5.45 10.05 -14.67
N GLU A 60 -6.17 10.18 -13.55
CA GLU A 60 -5.68 9.78 -12.23
C GLU A 60 -5.51 8.26 -12.11
N LEU A 61 -6.17 7.47 -12.96
CA LEU A 61 -5.96 6.02 -13.03
C LEU A 61 -4.50 5.65 -13.30
N LYS A 62 -3.70 6.52 -13.92
CA LYS A 62 -2.26 6.28 -14.14
C LYS A 62 -1.47 6.17 -12.84
N LEU A 63 -1.98 6.72 -11.74
CA LEU A 63 -1.38 6.59 -10.41
C LEU A 63 -1.59 5.21 -9.80
N LEU A 64 -2.64 4.50 -10.23
CA LEU A 64 -2.91 3.10 -9.87
C LEU A 64 -2.15 2.14 -10.79
N ASP A 65 -0.85 2.35 -10.87
CA ASP A 65 0.09 1.51 -11.59
C ASP A 65 0.97 0.73 -10.61
N ARG A 66 1.14 -0.56 -10.89
CA ARG A 66 1.85 -1.46 -9.98
C ARG A 66 3.31 -1.07 -9.83
N ASP A 67 3.99 -0.85 -10.95
CA ASP A 67 5.43 -0.58 -10.98
C ASP A 67 5.72 0.79 -10.38
N LEU A 68 4.87 1.78 -10.66
CA LEU A 68 4.92 3.09 -10.03
C LEU A 68 4.84 2.97 -8.50
N ILE A 69 3.82 2.30 -7.96
CA ILE A 69 3.64 2.17 -6.51
C ILE A 69 4.78 1.38 -5.86
N LEU A 70 5.24 0.28 -6.47
CA LEU A 70 6.37 -0.50 -5.95
C LEU A 70 7.68 0.31 -5.95
N SER A 71 7.89 1.15 -6.96
CA SER A 71 9.08 2.03 -7.02
C SER A 71 9.12 3.03 -5.87
N MET A 72 7.96 3.52 -5.43
CA MET A 72 7.85 4.46 -4.30
C MET A 72 8.22 3.82 -2.95
N LEU A 73 8.12 2.50 -2.81
CA LEU A 73 8.51 1.80 -1.58
C LEU A 73 10.03 1.58 -1.48
N SER A 74 10.69 1.49 -2.64
CA SER A 74 12.14 1.27 -2.75
C SER A 74 12.98 2.55 -2.55
N GLY A 75 12.33 3.72 -2.52
CA GLY A 75 12.94 5.04 -2.29
C GLY A 75 13.19 5.40 -0.83
#